data_AF-A0A8T4SHG8-F1
#
_entry.id   AF-A0A8T4SHG8-F1
#
_cell.length_a   1.000
_cell.length_b   1.000
_cell.length_c   1.000
_cell.angle_alpha   90.00
_cell.angle_beta   90.00
_cell.angle_gamma   90.00
#
_symmetry.space_group_name_H-M   'P 1'
#
loop_
_entity.id
_entity.type
_entity.pdbx_description
1 polymer ?
#
loop_
_entity_poly.entity_id
_entity_poly.type
_entity_poly.pdbx_seq_one_letter_code
_entity_poly.pdbx_strand_id
1 'polypeptide(L)' 'MVKRIKNLFECEECNLWYNDQKTAQKCEQWCKAHHSCNLEIIQLSV' A
#
# COMPACT_ATOMS: atom_id res chain seq x y z
N MET A 1 -1.74 0.59 -9.40
CA MET A 1 -2.25 -0.77 -9.43
C MET A 1 -1.29 -1.56 -8.54
N VAL A 2 -1.75 -2.29 -7.53
CA VAL A 2 -0.80 -2.86 -6.57
C VAL A 2 0.11 -3.89 -7.23
N LYS A 3 1.43 -3.72 -7.10
CA LYS A 3 2.42 -4.57 -7.74
C LYS A 3 2.76 -5.72 -6.81
N ARG A 4 2.51 -6.97 -7.24
CA ARG A 4 2.81 -8.16 -6.44
C ARG A 4 4.19 -8.71 -6.77
N ILE A 5 5.06 -8.83 -5.76
CA ILE A 5 6.34 -9.53 -5.89
C ILE A 5 6.43 -10.63 -4.84
N LYS A 6 6.61 -11.88 -5.31
CA LYS A 6 6.51 -13.10 -4.48
C LYS A 6 5.17 -13.15 -3.74
N ASN A 7 5.15 -12.72 -2.47
CA ASN A 7 3.96 -12.66 -1.61
C ASN A 7 3.72 -11.28 -0.98
N LEU A 8 4.44 -10.26 -1.45
CA LEU A 8 4.26 -8.89 -1.01
C LEU A 8 3.56 -8.08 -2.10
N PHE A 9 2.84 -7.07 -1.67
CA PHE A 9 2.08 -6.14 -2.49
C PHE A 9 2.61 -4.73 -2.26
N GLU A 10 3.19 -4.14 -3.29
CA GLU A 10 3.71 -2.79 -3.29
C GLU A 10 2.61 -1.80 -3.68
N CYS A 11 2.50 -0.70 -2.94
CA CYS A 11 1.73 0.47 -3.32
C CYS A 11 2.61 1.38 -4.21
N GLU A 12 2.21 1.58 -5.47
CA GLU A 12 3.00 2.40 -6.43
C GLU A 12 3.04 3.90 -6.08
N GLU A 13 2.14 4.38 -5.22
CA GLU A 13 2.09 5.80 -4.83
C GLU A 13 3.13 6.16 -3.77
N CYS A 14 3.38 5.24 -2.82
CA CYS A 14 4.24 5.48 -1.67
C CYS A 14 5.41 4.48 -1.56
N ASN A 15 5.50 3.52 -2.48
CA ASN A 15 6.50 2.45 -2.54
C ASN A 15 6.59 1.58 -1.28
N LEU A 16 5.50 1.49 -0.51
CA LEU A 16 5.41 0.64 0.67
C LEU A 16 5.00 -0.77 0.29
N TRP A 17 5.61 -1.74 0.96
CA TRP A 17 5.35 -3.16 0.78
C TRP A 17 4.43 -3.68 1.86
N TYR A 18 3.47 -4.51 1.47
CA TYR A 18 2.48 -5.09 2.36
C TYR A 18 2.40 -6.59 2.18
N ASN A 19 2.24 -7.32 3.28
CA ASN A 19 2.02 -8.77 3.23
C ASN A 19 0.61 -9.15 2.73
N ASP A 20 -0.32 -8.20 2.71
CA ASP A 20 -1.72 -8.42 2.35
C ASP A 20 -2.14 -7.52 1.19
N GLN A 21 -2.77 -8.14 0.18
CA GLN A 21 -3.24 -7.42 -1.00
C GLN A 21 -4.26 -6.34 -0.64
N LYS A 22 -5.14 -6.61 0.33
CA LYS A 22 -6.18 -5.65 0.73
C LYS A 22 -5.56 -4.41 1.36
N THR A 23 -4.50 -4.59 2.15
CA THR A 23 -3.77 -3.48 2.77
C THR A 23 -3.08 -2.61 1.72
N ALA A 24 -2.38 -3.23 0.77
CA ALA A 24 -1.79 -2.49 -0.35
C ALA A 24 -2.85 -1.75 -1.17
N GLN A 25 -3.99 -2.40 -1.47
CA GLN A 25 -5.06 -1.78 -2.24
C GLN A 25 -5.68 -0.59 -1.49
N LYS A 26 -5.91 -0.73 -0.18
CA LYS A 26 -6.35 0.39 0.67
C LYS A 26 -5.32 1.51 0.70
N CYS A 27 -4.03 1.18 0.81
CA CYS A 27 -2.95 2.16 0.79
C CYS A 27 -2.98 2.98 -0.51
N GLU A 28 -3.06 2.30 -1.66
CA GLU A 28 -3.06 2.95 -2.96
C GLU A 28 -4.32 3.79 -3.19
N GLN A 29 -5.50 3.27 -2.81
CA GLN A 29 -6.75 4.03 -2.87
C GLN A 29 -6.69 5.29 -2.01
N TRP A 30 -6.14 5.16 -0.80
CA TRP A 30 -6.00 6.29 0.11
C TRP A 30 -4.99 7.32 -0.43
N CYS A 31 -3.82 6.87 -0.88
CA CYS A 31 -2.81 7.76 -1.46
C CYS A 31 -3.35 8.51 -2.67
N LYS A 32 -4.07 7.85 -3.58
CA LYS A 32 -4.69 8.49 -4.74
C LYS A 32 -5.80 9.48 -4.38
N ALA A 33 -6.59 9.18 -3.35
CA ALA A 33 -7.70 10.03 -2.95
C ALA A 33 -7.27 11.26 -2.15
N HIS A 34 -6.26 11.11 -1.28
CA HIS A 34 -5.83 12.14 -0.33
C HIS A 34 -4.47 12.76 -0.67
N HIS A 35 -3.75 12.24 -1.67
CA HIS A 35 -2.36 12.60 -1.99
C HIS A 35 -1.45 12.55 -0.75
N SER A 36 -1.76 11.68 0.20
CA SER A 36 -1.10 11.54 1.50
C SER A 36 -1.14 10.09 1.94
N CYS A 37 -0.14 9.63 2.69
CA CYS A 37 -0.15 8.26 3.24
C CYS A 37 -0.99 8.18 4.53
N ASN A 38 -1.80 7.14 4.66
CA ASN A 38 -2.54 6.87 5.91
C ASN A 38 -1.62 6.17 6.92
N LEU A 39 -1.27 6.85 8.01
CA LEU A 39 -0.38 6.37 9.09
C LEU A 39 -0.74 4.96 9.61
N GLU A 40 -2.02 4.63 9.75
CA GLU A 40 -2.46 3.29 10.22
C GLU A 40 -2.09 2.19 9.22
N ILE A 41 -2.15 2.51 7.93
CA ILE A 41 -1.79 1.58 6.86
C ILE A 41 -0.26 1.48 6.76
N ILE A 42 0.47 2.58 6.89
CA ILE A 42 1.95 2.58 6.87
C ILE A 42 2.50 1.66 7.96
N GLN A 43 1.88 1.61 9.14
CA GLN A 43 2.32 0.72 10.23
C GLN A 43 2.24 -0.77 9.90
N LEU A 44 1.46 -1.15 8.89
CA LEU A 44 1.36 -2.53 8.41
C LEU A 44 2.38 -2.85 7.31
N SER A 45 3.23 -1.89 6.92
CA SER A 45 4.26 -2.13 5.93
C SER A 45 5.34 -3.06 6.49
N VAL A 46 5.88 -3.91 5.62
CA VAL A 46 6.93 -4.90 5.92
C VAL A 46 8.26 -4.55 5.28
#